data_AF-M2S7L6-F1
#
_entry.id   AF-M2S7L6-F1
#
_cell.length_a   1.000
_cell.length_b   1.000
_cell.length_c   1.000
_cell.angle_alpha   90.00
_cell.angle_beta   90.00
_cell.angle_gamma   90.00
#
_symmetry.space_group_name_H-M   'P 1'
#
loop_
_entity.id
_entity.type
_entity.pdbx_description
1 polymer ?
#
loop_
_entity_poly.entity_id
_entity_poly.type
_entity_poly.pdbx_seq_one_letter_code
_entity_poly.pdbx_strand_id
1 'polypeptide(L)' 'MARGLHAARKMLAQRRANKWADKEWKKGKLVTRYKCNPLGTASHAKGLVQEKLGIEPNNQTQVLESVSELDY' A
#
# COMPACT_ATOMS: atom_id res chain seq x y z
N MET A 1 11.94 -17.30 -21.28
CA MET A 1 13.30 -16.79 -20.99
C MET A 1 14.21 -17.08 -22.17
N ALA A 2 14.98 -16.10 -22.64
CA ALA A 2 15.98 -16.32 -23.69
C ALA A 2 17.27 -16.91 -23.09
N ARG A 3 17.93 -17.83 -23.80
CA ARG A 3 19.11 -18.59 -23.32
C ARG A 3 20.38 -18.36 -24.15
N GLY A 4 20.32 -17.48 -25.15
CA GLY A 4 21.44 -17.23 -26.07
C GLY A 4 22.51 -16.31 -25.47
N LEU A 5 23.76 -16.48 -25.94
CA LEU A 5 24.94 -15.74 -25.47
C LEU A 5 24.78 -14.21 -25.56
N HIS A 6 24.06 -13.72 -26.57
CA HIS A 6 23.80 -12.28 -26.80
C HIS A 6 22.38 -11.83 -26.42
N ALA A 7 21.69 -12.53 -25.50
CA ALA A 7 20.29 -12.24 -25.15
C ALA A 7 20.10 -11.27 -23.97
N ALA A 8 21.17 -10.66 -23.45
CA ALA A 8 21.16 -9.86 -22.22
C ALA A 8 20.12 -8.71 -22.22
N ARG A 9 20.01 -7.95 -23.32
CA ARG A 9 19.04 -6.85 -23.44
C ARG A 9 17.59 -7.33 -23.27
N LYS A 10 17.27 -8.47 -23.88
CA LYS A 10 15.93 -9.08 -23.79
C LYS A 10 15.64 -9.55 -22.35
N MET A 11 16.62 -10.16 -21.68
CA MET A 11 16.47 -10.60 -20.29
C MET A 11 16.23 -9.41 -19.34
N LEU A 12 16.96 -8.31 -19.53
CA LEU A 12 16.76 -7.07 -18.76
C LEU A 12 15.36 -6.48 -18.97
N ALA A 13 14.92 -6.37 -20.22
CA ALA A 13 13.59 -5.85 -20.55
C ALA A 13 12.48 -6.72 -19.94
N GLN A 14 12.58 -8.05 -20.05
CA GLN A 14 11.62 -8.99 -19.45
C GLN A 14 11.59 -8.86 -17.92
N ARG A 15 12.75 -8.78 -17.26
CA ARG A 15 12.81 -8.59 -15.80
C ARG A 15 12.16 -7.28 -15.38
N ARG A 16 12.37 -6.18 -16.12
CA ARG A 16 11.74 -4.88 -15.84
C ARG A 16 10.22 -4.93 -16.02
N ALA A 17 9.73 -5.60 -17.06
CA ALA A 17 8.29 -5.78 -17.28
C ALA A 17 7.64 -6.60 -16.13
N ASN A 18 8.26 -7.72 -15.75
CA ASN A 18 7.73 -8.60 -14.71
C ASN A 18 7.72 -7.94 -13.32
N LYS A 19 8.64 -7.02 -13.03
CA LYS A 19 8.63 -6.26 -11.76
C LYS A 19 7.33 -5.50 -11.53
N TRP A 20 6.62 -5.08 -12.57
CA TRP A 20 5.34 -4.37 -12.40
C TRP A 20 4.20 -5.27 -11.90
N ALA A 21 4.34 -6.60 -11.96
CA ALA A 21 3.38 -7.53 -11.36
C ALA A 21 3.55 -7.63 -9.83
N ASP A 22 4.75 -7.33 -9.33
CA ASP A 22 5.04 -7.31 -7.90
C ASP A 22 4.35 -6.11 -7.23
N LYS A 23 3.55 -6.39 -6.20
CA LYS A 23 2.75 -5.42 -5.46
C LYS A 23 3.64 -4.44 -4.69
N GLU A 24 4.72 -4.92 -4.09
CA GLU A 24 5.61 -4.07 -3.30
C GLU A 24 6.38 -3.10 -4.21
N TRP A 25 6.90 -3.60 -5.32
CA TRP A 25 7.54 -2.78 -6.35
C TRP A 25 6.58 -1.71 -6.89
N LYS A 26 5.35 -2.10 -7.22
CA LYS A 26 4.32 -1.19 -7.71
C LYS A 26 3.95 -0.12 -6.67
N LYS A 27 3.80 -0.50 -5.40
CA LYS A 27 3.47 0.43 -4.29
C LYS A 27 4.56 1.48 -4.06
N GLY A 28 5.83 1.12 -4.23
CA GLY A 28 6.95 2.05 -4.07
C GLY A 28 7.22 2.96 -5.27
N LYS A 29 6.82 2.56 -6.48
CA LYS A 29 7.07 3.33 -7.72
C LYS A 29 5.88 4.16 -8.19
N LEU A 30 4.67 3.88 -7.73
CA LEU A 30 3.51 4.70 -8.00
C LEU A 30 3.35 5.83 -6.97
N VAL A 31 3.01 7.02 -7.46
CA VAL A 31 2.73 8.21 -6.63
C VAL A 31 1.45 8.03 -5.79
N THR A 32 0.60 7.06 -6.12
CA THR A 32 -0.63 6.72 -5.39
C THR A 32 -0.40 6.51 -3.91
N ARG A 33 0.76 5.96 -3.51
CA ARG A 33 1.12 5.79 -2.10
C ARG A 33 1.13 7.10 -1.33
N TYR A 34 1.56 8.19 -1.94
CA TYR A 34 1.68 9.49 -1.28
C TYR A 34 0.40 10.31 -1.34
N LYS A 35 -0.33 10.21 -2.47
CA LYS A 35 -1.58 10.95 -2.66
C LYS A 35 -2.75 10.38 -1.87
N CYS A 36 -2.81 9.06 -1.72
CA CYS A 36 -3.95 8.38 -1.08
C CYS A 36 -3.65 7.96 0.37
N ASN A 37 -2.43 8.18 0.87
CA ASN A 37 -2.15 7.95 2.29
C ASN A 37 -2.70 9.14 3.09
N PRO A 38 -3.60 8.93 4.06
CA PRO A 38 -4.12 10.02 4.88
C PRO A 38 -3.00 10.76 5.64
N LEU A 39 -1.91 10.08 6.02
CA LEU A 39 -0.72 10.68 6.64
C LEU A 39 0.29 11.24 5.63
N GLY A 40 0.03 11.10 4.32
CA GLY A 40 0.96 11.44 3.24
C GLY A 40 2.27 10.64 3.32
N THR A 41 3.31 11.23 3.92
CA THR A 41 4.63 10.63 4.14
C THR A 41 5.04 10.52 5.62
N ALA A 42 4.22 11.03 6.54
CA ALA A 42 4.57 11.09 7.96
C ALA A 42 4.31 9.78 8.70
N SER A 43 5.01 9.58 9.82
CA SER A 43 4.80 8.44 10.72
C SER A 43 3.61 8.64 11.66
N HIS A 44 3.32 9.88 12.03
CA HIS A 44 2.23 10.27 12.93
C HIS A 44 1.62 11.60 12.46
N ALA A 45 0.35 11.82 12.81
CA ALA A 45 -0.32 13.10 12.68
C ALA A 45 -1.07 13.43 13.97
N LYS A 46 -1.37 14.72 14.14
CA LYS A 46 -2.25 15.21 15.20
C LYS A 46 -3.58 15.55 14.55
N GLY A 47 -4.68 15.13 15.14
CA GLY A 47 -6.05 15.42 14.68
C GLY A 47 -6.98 15.75 15.84
N LEU A 48 -8.16 16.27 15.53
CA LEU A 48 -9.25 16.53 16.49
C LEU A 48 -10.22 15.35 16.50
N VAL A 49 -10.77 15.02 17.67
CA VAL A 49 -11.80 13.98 17.80
C VAL A 49 -13.15 14.58 17.42
N GLN A 50 -13.84 13.96 16.47
CA GLN A 50 -15.21 14.34 16.11
C GLN A 50 -16.25 13.53 16.89
N GLU A 51 -16.25 12.21 16.72
CA GLU A 51 -17.19 11.31 17.39
C GLU A 51 -16.58 9.94 17.74
N LYS A 52 -17.29 9.19 18.61
CA LYS A 52 -16.93 7.81 18.96
C LYS A 52 -17.81 6.86 18.18
N LEU A 53 -17.19 6.03 17.33
CA LEU A 53 -17.87 4.99 16.56
C LEU A 53 -17.69 3.63 17.21
N GLY A 54 -18.77 2.85 17.25
CA GLY A 54 -18.74 1.42 17.55
C GLY A 54 -18.69 0.63 16.23
N ILE A 55 -17.63 -0.16 16.03
CA ILE A 55 -17.51 -1.01 14.85
C ILE A 55 -17.89 -2.44 15.25
N GLU A 56 -18.84 -3.00 14.53
CA GLU A 56 -19.22 -4.40 14.70
C GLU A 56 -18.06 -5.31 14.25
N PRO A 57 -17.72 -6.36 15.03
CA PRO A 57 -16.62 -7.23 14.70
C PRO A 57 -16.88 -8.03 13.42
N ASN A 58 -15.83 -8.27 12.64
CA ASN A 58 -15.91 -9.17 11.51
C ASN A 58 -15.97 -10.64 11.99
N ASN A 59 -16.35 -11.57 11.10
CA ASN A 59 -16.54 -12.99 11.41
C ASN A 59 -15.32 -13.73 12.03
N GLN A 60 -14.15 -13.10 12.13
CA GLN A 60 -12.93 -13.67 12.73
C GLN A 60 -12.59 -13.07 14.11
N THR A 61 -13.17 -11.91 14.44
CA THR A 61 -13.00 -11.21 15.73
C THR A 61 -14.30 -11.30 16.54
N GLN A 62 -14.21 -11.33 17.87
CA GLN A 62 -15.37 -11.53 18.76
C GLN A 62 -15.67 -10.32 19.67
N VAL A 63 -14.85 -9.26 19.61
CA VAL A 63 -14.91 -8.11 20.52
C VAL A 63 -15.26 -6.83 19.77
N LEU A 64 -16.13 -6.01 20.37
CA LEU A 64 -16.49 -4.68 19.85
C LEU A 64 -15.30 -3.73 20.02
N GLU A 65 -14.88 -3.09 18.93
CA GLU A 65 -13.84 -2.08 18.95
C GLU A 65 -14.47 -0.68 18.87
N SER A 66 -14.11 0.18 19.83
CA SER A 66 -14.46 1.60 19.78
C SER A 66 -13.34 2.36 19.07
N VAL A 67 -13.65 2.98 17.94
CA VAL A 67 -12.70 3.78 17.15
C VAL A 67 -13.15 5.24 17.18
N SER A 68 -12.22 6.16 17.40
CA SER A 68 -12.47 7.60 17.27
C SER A 68 -12.11 8.04 15.85
N GLU A 69 -13.03 8.68 15.12
CA GLU A 69 -12.67 9.36 13.88
C GLU A 69 -11.87 10.62 14.20
N LEU A 70 -10.78 10.81 13.45
CA LEU A 70 -9.89 11.95 13.58
C LEU A 70 -9.98 12.80 12.31
N ASP A 71 -10.38 14.05 12.46
CA ASP A 71 -10.21 15.06 11.43
C ASP A 71 -8.76 15.56 11.44
N TYR A 72 -8.19 15.76 10.25
CA TYR A 72 -6.85 16.32 10.03
C TYR A 72 -6.80 17.83 10.23
#